data_AF-A0A3B5MLN7-F1
#
_entry.id   AF-A0A3B5MLN7-F1
#
_cell.length_a   1.000
_cell.length_b   1.000
_cell.length_c   1.000
_cell.angle_alpha   90.00
_cell.angle_beta   90.00
_cell.angle_gamma   90.00
#
_symmetry.space_group_name_H-M   'P 1'
#
loop_
_entity.id
_entity.type
_entity.pdbx_description
1 polymer ?
#
loop_
_entity_poly.entity_id
_entity_poly.type
_entity_poly.pdbx_seq_one_letter_code
_entity_poly.pdbx_strand_id
1 'polypeptide(L)'
;MGDQDAPQFGSVEEELEHWKEEAARHQQMFVTQEELQEFQQMSRDYEVELETELKQLDTRNRELLSANNRLRMELENYKDKYETHHSEACRQISNLEGDLAETAAVRDQLHKYIRELEQANDDLERAKRSAG
;
A
#
# COMPACT_ATOMS: atom_id res chain seq x y z
N MET A 1 12.00 6.05 73.56
CA MET A 1 13.18 5.32 73.05
C MET A 1 13.50 5.92 71.68
N GLY A 2 14.50 6.77 71.46
CA GLY A 2 15.50 7.31 72.36
C GLY A 2 15.45 8.83 72.34
N ASP A 3 15.83 9.41 73.48
CA ASP A 3 16.30 10.78 73.58
C ASP A 3 17.46 10.89 72.57
N GLN A 4 17.27 11.62 71.48
CA GLN A 4 18.40 11.99 70.63
C GLN A 4 19.14 13.04 71.42
N ASP A 5 20.33 12.70 71.92
CA ASP A 5 21.20 13.63 72.64
C ASP A 5 21.26 14.95 71.87
N ALA A 6 20.64 15.99 72.46
CA ALA A 6 20.73 17.33 71.91
C ALA A 6 22.22 17.68 71.80
N PRO A 7 22.70 18.18 70.65
CA PRO A 7 24.11 18.46 70.49
C PRO A 7 24.57 19.39 71.61
N GLN A 8 25.55 18.95 72.40
CA GLN A 8 26.13 19.78 73.45
C GLN A 8 27.15 20.72 72.81
N PHE A 9 26.85 22.02 72.85
CA PHE A 9 27.71 23.05 72.29
C PHE A 9 28.64 23.62 73.38
N GLY A 10 29.90 23.90 73.02
CA GLY A 10 30.87 24.52 73.91
C GLY A 10 30.65 26.03 74.10
N SER A 11 29.88 26.66 73.20
CA SER A 11 29.53 28.09 73.22
C SER A 11 28.24 28.39 72.46
N VAL A 12 27.64 29.56 72.70
CA VAL A 12 26.45 30.02 71.98
C VAL A 12 26.74 30.30 70.50
N GLU A 13 27.95 30.80 70.18
CA GLU A 13 28.39 30.94 68.79
C GLU A 13 28.41 29.61 68.04
N GLU A 14 28.91 28.55 68.67
CA GLU A 14 29.01 27.21 68.07
C GLU A 14 27.62 26.57 67.84
N GLU A 15 26.68 26.79 68.77
CA GLU A 15 25.27 26.40 68.59
C GLU A 15 24.63 27.13 67.40
N LEU A 16 24.86 28.44 67.29
CA LEU A 16 24.28 29.28 66.25
C LEU A 16 24.83 28.92 64.86
N GLU A 17 26.10 28.56 64.79
CA GLU A 17 26.76 28.11 63.55
C GLU A 17 26.27 26.72 63.12
N HIS A 18 26.15 25.77 64.05
CA HIS A 18 25.57 24.45 63.79
C HIS A 18 24.15 24.54 63.22
N TRP A 19 23.26 25.32 63.84
CA TRP A 19 21.88 25.46 63.36
C TRP A 19 21.78 26.19 62.02
N LYS A 20 22.69 27.14 61.74
CA LYS A 20 22.79 27.78 60.41
C LYS A 20 23.19 26.77 59.33
N GLU A 21 24.18 25.94 59.59
CA GLU A 21 24.61 24.90 58.65
C GLU A 21 23.54 23.83 58.43
N GLU A 22 22.82 23.42 59.49
CA GLU A 22 21.69 22.48 59.38
C GLU A 22 20.54 23.10 58.57
N ALA A 23 20.20 24.37 58.80
CA ALA A 23 19.19 25.07 58.03
C ALA A 23 19.59 25.21 56.55
N ALA A 24 20.85 25.53 56.26
CA ALA A 24 21.36 25.62 54.89
C ALA A 24 21.33 24.25 54.19
N ARG A 25 21.68 23.16 54.89
CA ARG A 25 21.58 21.78 54.36
C ARG A 25 20.15 21.41 54.04
N HIS A 26 19.19 21.67 54.95
CA HIS A 26 17.78 21.42 54.69
C HIS A 26 17.24 22.24 53.52
N GLN A 27 17.66 23.50 53.39
CA GLN A 27 17.28 24.32 52.25
C GLN A 27 17.80 23.75 50.92
N GLN A 28 19.06 23.30 50.87
CA GLN A 28 19.62 22.67 49.68
C GLN A 28 18.92 21.35 49.33
N MET A 29 18.59 20.53 50.34
CA MET A 29 17.82 19.30 50.17
C MET A 29 16.43 19.58 49.62
N PHE A 30 15.77 20.65 50.08
CA PHE A 30 14.47 21.05 49.56
C PHE A 30 14.55 21.46 48.09
N VAL A 31 15.51 22.31 47.71
CA VAL A 31 15.71 22.74 46.31
C VAL A 31 16.00 21.55 45.39
N THR A 32 16.90 20.66 45.78
CA THR A 32 17.22 19.46 44.98
C THR A 32 16.03 18.49 44.87
N GLN A 33 15.17 18.44 45.89
CA GLN A 33 13.93 17.67 45.82
C GLN A 33 12.92 18.29 44.85
N GLU A 34 12.78 19.62 44.82
CA GLU A 34 11.93 20.31 43.83
C GLU A 34 12.43 20.09 42.40
N GLU A 35 13.74 20.27 42.15
CA GLU A 35 14.35 20.03 40.83
C GLU A 35 14.13 18.58 40.36
N LEU A 36 14.26 17.61 41.26
CA LEU A 36 13.99 16.21 40.94
C LEU A 36 12.51 15.98 40.59
N GLN A 37 11.59 16.60 41.31
CA GLN A 37 10.16 16.48 41.04
C GLN A 37 9.80 17.08 39.67
N GLU A 38 10.35 18.25 39.34
CA GLU A 38 10.18 18.87 38.03
C GLU A 38 10.73 17.99 36.91
N PHE A 39 11.95 17.48 37.07
CA PHE A 39 12.55 16.56 36.09
C PHE A 39 11.71 15.30 35.88
N GLN A 40 11.23 14.70 36.96
CA GLN A 40 10.36 13.52 36.88
C GLN A 40 9.03 13.83 36.20
N GLN A 41 8.46 15.02 36.41
CA GLN A 41 7.23 15.43 35.75
C GLN A 41 7.47 15.62 34.25
N MET A 42 8.51 16.36 33.88
CA MET A 42 8.89 16.56 32.47
C MET A 42 9.19 15.24 31.75
N SER A 43 9.85 14.29 32.44
CA SER A 43 10.09 12.95 31.88
C SER A 43 8.79 12.20 31.60
N ARG A 44 7.82 12.23 32.54
CA ARG A 44 6.52 11.60 32.35
C ARG A 44 5.74 12.22 31.20
N ASP A 45 5.74 13.55 31.10
CA ASP A 45 5.04 14.25 30.02
C ASP A 45 5.65 13.91 28.66
N TYR A 46 6.99 13.86 28.57
CA TYR A 46 7.69 13.45 27.36
C TYR A 46 7.43 11.99 26.98
N GLU A 47 7.38 11.07 27.94
CA GLU A 47 7.01 9.67 27.69
C GLU A 47 5.59 9.56 27.10
N VAL A 48 4.63 10.33 27.61
CA VAL A 48 3.26 10.37 27.08
C VAL A 48 3.22 10.91 25.64
N GLU A 49 4.01 11.93 25.33
CA GLU A 49 4.15 12.45 23.96
C GLU A 49 4.68 11.38 23.01
N LEU A 50 5.78 10.71 23.38
CA LEU A 50 6.38 9.62 22.59
C LEU A 50 5.41 8.45 22.38
N GLU A 51 4.69 8.04 23.43
CA GLU A 51 3.66 7.00 23.31
C GLU A 51 2.53 7.41 22.36
N THR A 52 2.16 8.69 22.36
CA THR A 52 1.13 9.22 21.47
C THR A 52 1.60 9.20 20.03
N GLU A 53 2.83 9.64 19.75
CA GLU A 53 3.43 9.57 18.43
C GLU A 53 3.55 8.13 17.91
N LEU A 54 4.00 7.20 18.77
CA LEU A 54 4.07 5.79 18.43
C LEU A 54 2.69 5.21 18.07
N LYS A 55 1.64 5.53 18.83
CA LYS A 55 0.27 5.10 18.52
C LYS A 55 -0.23 5.65 17.19
N GLN A 56 0.07 6.92 16.89
CA GLN A 56 -0.29 7.53 15.61
C GLN A 56 0.44 6.87 14.44
N LEU A 57 1.75 6.60 14.58
CA LEU A 57 2.53 5.91 13.56
C LEU A 57 2.06 4.49 13.33
N ASP A 58 1.76 3.73 14.39
CA ASP A 58 1.23 2.37 14.28
C ASP A 58 -0.14 2.36 13.58
N THR A 59 -1.01 3.30 13.94
CA THR A 59 -2.33 3.46 13.27
C THR A 59 -2.15 3.75 11.78
N ARG A 60 -1.30 4.72 11.43
CA ARG A 60 -1.01 5.06 10.03
C ARG A 60 -0.40 3.88 9.26
N ASN A 61 0.46 3.10 9.89
CA ASN A 61 1.07 1.93 9.28
C ASN A 61 0.01 0.85 8.98
N ARG A 62 -0.88 0.57 9.94
CA ARG A 62 -2.01 -0.35 9.74
C ARG A 62 -2.94 0.08 8.61
N GLU A 63 -3.26 1.38 8.53
CA GLU A 63 -4.05 1.94 7.44
C GLU A 63 -3.36 1.76 6.08
N LEU A 64 -2.06 2.06 6.00
CA LEU A 64 -1.28 1.86 4.78
C LEU A 64 -1.20 0.40 4.36
N LEU A 65 -1.03 -0.53 5.30
CA LEU A 65 -1.04 -1.97 5.02
C LEU A 65 -2.40 -2.44 4.50
N SER A 66 -3.48 -1.98 5.11
CA SER A 66 -4.84 -2.26 4.66
C SER A 66 -5.09 -1.75 3.24
N ALA A 67 -4.70 -0.50 2.96
CA ALA A 67 -4.80 0.09 1.64
C ALA A 67 -3.93 -0.67 0.61
N ASN A 68 -2.72 -1.08 0.99
CA ASN A 68 -1.84 -1.84 0.12
C ASN A 68 -2.45 -3.20 -0.26
N ASN A 69 -2.99 -3.93 0.73
CA ASN A 69 -3.66 -5.20 0.50
C ASN A 69 -4.88 -5.05 -0.42
N ARG A 70 -5.70 -4.01 -0.19
CA ARG A 70 -6.83 -3.70 -1.06
C ARG A 70 -6.38 -3.44 -2.50
N LEU A 71 -5.37 -2.59 -2.70
CA LEU A 71 -4.84 -2.28 -4.03
C LEU A 71 -4.26 -3.51 -4.73
N ARG A 72 -3.60 -4.40 -3.98
CA ARG A 72 -3.10 -5.68 -4.53
C ARG A 72 -4.25 -6.56 -5.03
N MET A 73 -5.32 -6.67 -4.26
CA MET A 73 -6.51 -7.43 -4.67
C MET A 73 -7.19 -6.81 -5.90
N GLU A 74 -7.33 -5.48 -5.94
CA GLU A 74 -7.88 -4.77 -7.10
C GLU A 74 -7.01 -5.01 -8.35
N LEU A 75 -5.69 -4.94 -8.21
CA LEU A 75 -4.74 -5.21 -9.29
C LEU A 75 -4.85 -6.64 -9.83
N GLU A 76 -4.97 -7.63 -8.95
CA GLU A 76 -5.13 -9.02 -9.38
C GLU A 76 -6.45 -9.24 -10.12
N ASN A 77 -7.55 -8.66 -9.61
CA ASN A 77 -8.85 -8.69 -10.28
C ASN A 77 -8.80 -8.05 -11.68
N TYR A 78 -8.05 -6.97 -11.86
CA TYR A 78 -7.88 -6.36 -13.19
C TYR A 78 -7.03 -7.22 -14.13
N LYS A 79 -6.01 -7.92 -13.62
CA LYS A 79 -5.24 -8.88 -14.42
C LYS A 79 -6.10 -10.04 -14.89
N ASP A 80 -6.87 -10.65 -13.98
CA ASP A 80 -7.75 -11.78 -14.33
C ASP A 80 -8.77 -11.40 -15.41
N LYS A 81 -9.36 -10.20 -15.28
CA LYS A 81 -10.28 -9.65 -16.29
C LYS A 81 -9.57 -9.40 -17.62
N TYR A 82 -8.37 -8.82 -17.58
CA TYR A 82 -7.60 -8.56 -18.78
C TYR A 82 -7.25 -9.86 -19.50
N GLU A 83 -6.74 -10.87 -18.79
CA GLU A 83 -6.40 -12.17 -19.36
C GLU A 83 -7.63 -12.86 -19.97
N THR A 84 -8.77 -12.83 -19.28
CA THR A 84 -10.03 -13.38 -19.78
C THR A 84 -10.46 -12.70 -21.09
N HIS A 85 -10.50 -11.36 -21.09
CA HIS A 85 -10.89 -10.59 -22.28
C HIS A 85 -9.89 -10.76 -23.42
N HIS A 86 -8.60 -10.82 -23.12
CA HIS A 86 -7.56 -11.03 -24.11
C HIS A 86 -7.69 -12.41 -24.76
N SER A 87 -7.88 -13.46 -23.96
CA SER A 87 -8.11 -14.82 -24.47
C SER A 87 -9.37 -14.90 -25.34
N GLU A 88 -10.46 -14.26 -24.92
CA GLU A 88 -11.69 -14.20 -25.68
C GLU A 88 -11.50 -13.46 -27.02
N ALA A 89 -10.83 -12.31 -27.00
CA ALA A 89 -10.53 -11.53 -28.20
C ALA A 89 -9.67 -12.32 -29.19
N CYS A 90 -8.62 -13.01 -28.71
CA CYS A 90 -7.80 -13.89 -29.55
C CYS A 90 -8.66 -14.99 -30.21
N ARG A 91 -9.56 -15.63 -29.44
CA ARG A 91 -10.47 -16.65 -29.99
C ARG A 91 -11.40 -16.08 -31.06
N GLN A 92 -11.96 -14.89 -30.82
CA GLN A 92 -12.83 -14.21 -31.78
C GLN A 92 -12.07 -13.87 -33.08
N ILE A 93 -10.84 -13.37 -32.96
CA ILE A 93 -9.98 -13.08 -34.12
C ILE A 93 -9.74 -14.35 -34.93
N SER A 94 -9.33 -15.45 -34.28
CA SER A 94 -9.07 -16.72 -34.99
C SER A 94 -10.32 -17.25 -35.69
N ASN A 95 -11.51 -17.10 -35.08
CA ASN A 95 -12.76 -17.48 -35.73
C ASN A 95 -13.03 -16.63 -36.99
N LEU A 96 -12.90 -15.30 -36.87
CA LEU A 96 -13.10 -14.38 -37.99
C LEU A 96 -12.10 -14.60 -39.13
N GLU A 97 -10.85 -14.92 -38.81
CA GLU A 97 -9.83 -15.30 -39.79
C GLU A 97 -10.21 -16.59 -40.54
N GLY A 98 -10.79 -17.57 -39.83
CA GLY A 98 -11.34 -18.79 -40.41
C GLY A 98 -12.50 -18.51 -41.36
N ASP A 99 -13.50 -17.76 -40.91
CA ASP A 99 -14.69 -17.38 -41.72
C ASP A 99 -14.28 -16.59 -42.97
N LEU A 100 -13.29 -15.71 -42.85
CA LEU A 100 -12.74 -14.95 -43.96
C LEU A 100 -12.05 -15.86 -44.98
N ALA A 101 -11.26 -16.83 -44.52
CA ALA A 101 -10.59 -17.79 -45.38
C ALA A 101 -11.60 -18.70 -46.12
N GLU A 102 -12.65 -19.15 -45.43
CA GLU A 102 -13.74 -19.91 -46.04
C GLU A 102 -14.48 -19.09 -47.10
N THR A 103 -14.86 -17.86 -46.77
CA THR A 103 -15.54 -16.95 -47.70
C THR A 103 -14.68 -16.67 -48.93
N ALA A 104 -13.37 -16.47 -48.75
CA ALA A 104 -12.42 -16.29 -49.85
C ALA A 104 -12.33 -17.54 -50.73
N ALA A 105 -12.29 -18.74 -50.14
CA ALA A 105 -12.27 -19.99 -50.89
C ALA A 105 -13.55 -20.21 -51.71
N VAL A 106 -14.72 -19.95 -51.12
CA VAL A 106 -16.02 -20.02 -51.82
C VAL A 106 -16.06 -19.02 -52.97
N ARG A 107 -15.63 -17.78 -52.74
CA ARG A 107 -15.54 -16.75 -53.79
C ARG A 107 -14.65 -17.22 -54.95
N ASP A 108 -13.50 -17.81 -54.66
CA ASP A 108 -12.57 -18.27 -55.69
C ASP A 108 -13.14 -19.47 -56.47
N GLN A 109 -13.90 -20.36 -55.82
CA GLN A 109 -14.63 -21.44 -56.49
C GLN A 109 -15.72 -20.90 -57.41
N LEU A 110 -16.53 -19.93 -56.94
CA LEU A 110 -17.57 -19.30 -57.76
C LEU A 110 -16.97 -18.59 -58.98
N HIS A 111 -15.85 -17.90 -58.83
CA HIS A 111 -15.16 -17.28 -59.98
C HIS A 111 -14.69 -18.32 -61.02
N LYS A 112 -14.19 -19.47 -60.57
CA LYS A 112 -13.83 -20.57 -61.50
C LYS A 112 -15.06 -21.10 -62.21
N TYR A 113 -16.14 -21.35 -61.46
CA TYR A 113 -17.38 -21.85 -62.01
C TYR A 113 -18.00 -20.90 -63.05
N ILE A 114 -17.95 -19.58 -62.82
CA ILE A 114 -18.38 -18.57 -63.80
C ILE A 114 -17.59 -18.72 -65.11
N ARG A 115 -16.26 -18.84 -65.05
CA ARG A 115 -15.42 -19.02 -66.25
C ARG A 115 -15.75 -20.31 -67.01
N GLU A 116 -16.01 -21.40 -66.28
CA GLU A 116 -16.42 -22.67 -66.88
C GLU A 116 -17.77 -22.55 -67.61
N LEU A 117 -18.73 -21.84 -67.02
CA LEU A 117 -20.03 -21.55 -67.65
C LEU A 117 -19.88 -20.66 -68.89
N GLU A 118 -19.04 -19.62 -68.82
CA GLU A 118 -18.73 -18.76 -69.96
C GLU A 118 -18.14 -19.57 -71.12
N GLN A 119 -17.17 -20.44 -70.83
CA GLN A 119 -16.56 -21.32 -71.84
C GLN A 119 -17.58 -22.29 -72.46
N ALA A 120 -18.40 -22.94 -71.63
CA ALA A 120 -19.44 -23.85 -72.13
C ALA A 120 -20.48 -23.13 -73.01
N ASN A 121 -20.78 -21.87 -72.70
CA ASN A 121 -21.68 -21.06 -73.51
C ASN A 121 -21.04 -20.69 -74.87
N ASP A 122 -19.76 -20.29 -74.88
CA ASP A 122 -19.01 -20.01 -76.10
C ASP A 122 -18.95 -21.24 -77.03
N ASP A 123 -18.71 -22.42 -76.47
CA ASP A 123 -18.69 -23.68 -77.21
C ASP A 123 -20.07 -24.03 -77.81
N LEU A 124 -21.14 -23.79 -77.04
CA LEU A 124 -22.52 -24.01 -77.48
C LEU A 124 -22.93 -23.04 -78.60
N GLU A 125 -22.55 -21.77 -78.49
CA GLU A 125 -22.74 -20.80 -79.57
C GLU A 125 -21.98 -21.19 -80.84
N ARG A 126 -20.73 -21.65 -80.70
CA ARG A 126 -19.94 -22.12 -81.83
C ARG A 126 -20.60 -23.32 -82.53
N ALA A 127 -21.06 -24.30 -81.76
CA ALA A 127 -21.77 -25.47 -82.29
C ALA A 127 -23.05 -25.08 -83.03
N LYS A 128 -23.82 -24.11 -82.50
CA LYS A 128 -25.01 -23.57 -83.19
C LYS A 128 -24.66 -22.91 -84.52
N ARG A 129 -23.55 -22.16 -84.59
CA ARG A 129 -23.10 -21.50 -85.83
C ARG A 129 -22.56 -22.48 -86.87
N SER A 130 -22.01 -23.62 -86.47
CA SER A 130 -21.53 -24.64 -87.42
C SER A 130 -22.60 -25.62 -87.88
N ALA A 131 -23.75 -25.67 -87.19
CA ALA A 131 -24.87 -26.56 -87.50
C ALA A 131 -25.98 -25.89 -88.35
N GLY A 132 -25.97 -24.56 -88.48
CA GLY A 132 -26.86 -23.80 -89.35
C GLY A 132 -26.14 -23.31 -90.60
#